data_AF-A0A924RHN2-F1
#
_entry.id   AF-A0A924RHN2-F1
#
_cell.length_a   1.000
_cell.length_b   1.000
_cell.length_c   1.000
_cell.angle_alpha   90.00
_cell.angle_beta   90.00
_cell.angle_gamma   90.00
#
_symmetry.space_group_name_H-M   'P 1'
#
loop_
_entity.id
_entity.type
_entity.pdbx_description
1 polymer ?
#
loop_
_entity_poly.entity_id
_entity_poly.type
_entity_poly.pdbx_seq_one_letter_code
_entity_poly.pdbx_strand_id
1 'polypeptide(L)' 'SLPIIWDPDFLYGPRDATGADIYVLCEINASPVFAIPDQAPATIARLVAKRFRGSHL' A
#
# COMPACT_ATOMS: atom_id res chain seq x y z
N SER A 1 14.64 -14.56 -8.30
CA SER A 1 14.10 -13.82 -7.14
C SER A 1 12.78 -13.19 -7.54
N LEU A 2 11.83 -13.05 -6.61
CA LEU A 2 10.60 -12.28 -6.85
C LEU A 2 10.92 -10.78 -6.82
N PRO A 3 10.25 -9.94 -7.63
CA PRO A 3 10.37 -8.49 -7.50
C PRO A 3 9.87 -8.03 -6.13
N ILE A 4 10.58 -7.07 -5.53
CA ILE A 4 10.23 -6.48 -4.24
C ILE A 4 9.55 -5.15 -4.49
N ILE A 5 8.40 -4.94 -3.85
CA ILE A 5 7.83 -3.61 -3.65
C ILE A 5 8.18 -3.19 -2.22
N TRP A 6 8.63 -1.95 -2.06
CA TRP A 6 8.96 -1.39 -0.77
C TRP A 6 8.51 0.06 -0.68
N ASP A 7 8.10 0.46 0.52
CA ASP A 7 7.69 1.81 0.87
C ASP A 7 8.14 2.14 2.30
N PRO A 8 8.80 3.31 2.49
CA PRO A 8 9.11 3.83 3.81
C PRO A 8 8.09 4.90 4.23
N ASP A 9 7.62 4.81 5.47
CA ASP A 9 6.73 5.81 6.07
C ASP A 9 7.51 6.74 7.00
N PHE A 10 7.35 8.05 6.79
CA PHE A 10 7.99 9.09 7.59
C PHE A 10 6.97 10.00 8.25
N LEU A 11 7.23 10.37 9.51
CA LEU A 11 6.54 11.48 10.16
C LEU A 11 7.37 12.74 10.08
N TYR A 12 6.75 13.83 9.62
CA TYR A 12 7.37 15.15 9.63
C TYR A 12 7.49 15.66 11.06
N GLY A 13 8.70 16.09 11.41
CA GLY A 13 9.05 16.63 12.72
C GLY A 13 9.24 18.15 12.70
N PRO A 14 9.52 18.74 13.88
CA PRO A 14 9.97 20.12 13.98
C PRO A 14 11.27 20.33 13.19
N ARG A 15 11.46 21.54 12.68
CA ARG A 15 12.74 21.92 12.05
C ARG A 15 13.87 21.93 13.08
N ASP A 16 15.07 21.59 12.63
CA ASP A 16 16.25 21.63 13.48
C ASP A 16 16.71 23.08 13.76
N ALA A 17 17.81 23.23 14.52
CA ALA A 17 18.37 24.53 14.87
C ALA A 17 18.86 25.34 13.64
N THR A 18 19.07 24.69 12.49
CA THR A 18 19.43 25.32 11.22
C THR A 18 18.21 25.65 10.36
N GLY A 19 17.01 25.27 10.80
CA GLY A 19 15.77 25.42 10.05
C GLY A 19 15.53 24.30 9.03
N ALA A 20 16.32 23.22 9.06
CA ALA A 20 16.13 22.08 8.16
C ALA A 20 14.96 21.21 8.62
N ASP A 21 14.18 20.73 7.65
CA ASP A 21 13.10 19.79 7.89
C ASP A 21 13.66 18.46 8.45
N ILE A 22 13.03 17.93 9.49
CA ILE A 22 13.39 16.64 10.08
C ILE A 22 12.25 15.66 9.84
N TYR A 23 12.60 14.41 9.57
CA TYR A 23 11.65 13.31 9.43
C TYR A 23 12.09 12.16 10.33
N VAL A 24 11.13 11.52 10.98
CA VAL A 24 11.36 10.26 11.71
C VAL A 24 10.89 9.12 10.82
N LEU A 25 11.78 8.18 10.52
CA LEU A 25 11.39 6.91 9.90
C LEU A 25 10.56 6.12 10.90
N CYS A 26 9.34 5.77 10.53
CA CYS A 26 8.43 5.03 11.39
C CYS A 26 8.48 3.54 11.09
N GLU A 27 8.36 3.20 9.82
CA GLU A 27 8.31 1.82 9.35
C GLU A 27 8.92 1.72 7.95
N ILE A 28 9.44 0.54 7.64
CA ILE A 28 9.75 0.11 6.28
C ILE A 28 8.92 -1.14 6.02
N ASN A 29 8.06 -1.08 5.01
CA ASN A 29 7.36 -2.24 4.50
C ASN A 29 8.08 -2.71 3.23
N ALA A 30 8.48 -3.97 3.20
CA ALA A 30 9.14 -4.58 2.05
C ALA A 30 8.59 -5.98 1.83
N SER A 31 7.93 -6.18 0.69
CA SER A 31 7.25 -7.44 0.39
C SER A 31 7.73 -8.01 -0.95
N PRO A 32 8.20 -9.27 -0.98
CA PRO A 32 8.39 -9.98 -2.24
C PRO A 32 7.01 -10.33 -2.82
N VAL A 33 6.70 -9.83 -4.00
CA VAL A 33 5.39 -10.02 -4.63
C VAL A 33 5.49 -10.81 -5.93
N PHE A 34 4.48 -11.62 -6.20
CA PHE A 34 4.24 -12.11 -7.56
C PHE A 34 3.59 -10.99 -8.39
N ALA A 35 3.85 -10.97 -9.69
CA ALA A 35 3.07 -10.14 -10.61
C ALA A 35 1.58 -10.45 -10.42
N ILE A 36 0.74 -9.41 -10.37
CA ILE A 36 -0.72 -9.57 -10.26
C ILE A 36 -1.17 -10.45 -11.44
N PRO A 37 -1.73 -11.65 -11.19
CA PRO A 37 -2.14 -12.53 -12.28
C PRO A 37 -3.26 -11.88 -13.13
N ASP A 38 -3.27 -12.10 -14.45
CA ASP A 38 -4.23 -11.48 -15.38
C ASP A 38 -5.71 -11.74 -15.01
N GLN A 39 -6.00 -12.84 -14.34
CA GLN A 39 -7.35 -13.18 -13.88
C GLN A 39 -7.80 -12.40 -12.62
N ALA A 40 -6.87 -11.78 -11.89
CA ALA A 40 -7.16 -11.14 -10.61
C ALA A 40 -8.10 -9.93 -10.77
N PRO A 41 -7.91 -8.99 -11.72
CA PRO A 41 -8.82 -7.85 -11.89
C PRO A 41 -10.28 -8.27 -12.16
N ALA A 42 -10.49 -9.18 -13.11
CA ALA A 42 -11.83 -9.67 -13.45
C ALA A 42 -12.48 -10.43 -12.28
N THR A 43 -11.69 -11.19 -11.52
CA THR A 43 -12.17 -11.92 -10.34
C THR A 43 -12.57 -10.99 -9.22
N ILE A 44 -11.74 -9.99 -8.90
CA ILE A 44 -12.03 -8.99 -7.87
C ILE A 44 -13.31 -8.21 -8.24
N ALA A 45 -13.41 -7.71 -9.47
CA ALA A 45 -14.58 -6.96 -9.94
C ALA A 45 -15.87 -7.78 -9.81
N ARG A 46 -15.86 -9.06 -10.22
CA ARG A 46 -17.00 -9.97 -10.08
C ARG A 46 -17.41 -10.18 -8.63
N LEU A 47 -16.44 -10.41 -7.74
CA LEU A 47 -16.70 -10.64 -6.31
C LEU A 47 -17.27 -9.40 -5.62
N VAL A 48 -16.73 -8.22 -5.95
CA VAL A 48 -17.23 -6.92 -5.45
C VAL A 48 -18.66 -6.68 -5.93
N ALA A 49 -18.96 -6.89 -7.21
CA ALA A 49 -20.31 -6.77 -7.76
C ALA A 49 -21.29 -7.73 -7.08
N LYS A 50 -20.88 -8.99 -6.84
CA LYS A 50 -21.69 -9.98 -6.10
C LYS A 50 -21.99 -9.51 -4.69
N ARG A 51 -20.99 -8.96 -3.97
CA ARG A 51 -21.15 -8.44 -2.61
C ARG A 51 -22.19 -7.32 -2.57
N PHE A 52 -22.05 -6.30 -3.41
CA PHE A 52 -22.99 -5.17 -3.43
C PHE A 52 -24.42 -5.57 -3.80
N ARG A 53 -24.60 -6.55 -4.70
CA ARG A 53 -25.94 -7.08 -5.02
C ARG A 53 -26.55 -7.90 -3.88
N GLY A 54 -25.73 -8.57 -3.08
CA GLY A 54 -26.18 -9.33 -1.92
C GLY A 54 -26.41 -8.49 -0.65
N SER A 55 -25.93 -7.25 -0.61
CA SER A 55 -26.07 -6.32 0.52
C SER A 55 -27.34 -5.46 0.46
N HIS A 56 -28.31 -5.81 -0.38
CA HIS A 56 -29.60 -5.11 -0.54
C HIS A 56 -30.78 -5.82 0.17
N LEU A 57 -30.52 -6.57 1.25
CA LEU A 57 -31.55 -7.11 2.15
C LEU A 57 -31.40 -6.50 3.54
#